data_AF-A0A2V8RQT1-F1
#
_entry.id   AF-A0A2V8RQT1-F1
#
_cell.length_a   1.000
_cell.length_b   1.000
_cell.length_c   1.000
_cell.angle_alpha   90.00
_cell.angle_beta   90.00
_cell.angle_gamma   90.00
#
_symmetry.space_group_name_H-M   'P 1'
#
loop_
_entity.id
_entity.type
_entity.pdbx_description
1 polymer ?
#
loop_
_entity_poly.entity_id
_entity_poly.type
_entity_poly.pdbx_seq_one_letter_code
_entity_poly.pdbx_strand_id
1 'polypeptide(L)'
;MSTHPITAYIHQTFGQQFGSLILAGYGLEPGKQDRKLQLTEVEEGVKIDWVIELVGDDLPCQDAPLVLAALLKLLLCQPSISHNLEFEVKELLTMLHWPDEQDKRQQVEKAIISYVRLLYDKWVDARRSVITEGGCYHLLVGYFRETKLGTGGKRVRTHSVEFDTSFIAGLKRGRVYFAGIDFGALNQMGKKTAKSR
;
A
#
# COMPACT_ATOMS: atom_id res chain seq x y z
N MET A 1 4.05 7.91 -21.83
CA MET A 1 4.25 8.53 -20.50
C MET A 1 5.34 7.75 -19.77
N SER A 2 6.28 8.41 -19.11
CA SER A 2 7.33 7.74 -18.34
C SER A 2 6.74 7.17 -17.05
N THR A 3 6.87 5.86 -16.87
CA THR A 3 6.46 5.16 -15.65
C THR A 3 7.27 5.66 -14.45
N HIS A 4 6.61 6.05 -13.35
CA HIS A 4 7.30 6.57 -12.16
C HIS A 4 8.21 5.50 -11.53
N PRO A 5 9.45 5.80 -11.09
CA PRO A 5 10.39 4.79 -10.57
C PRO A 5 9.86 3.96 -9.39
N ILE A 6 8.92 4.52 -8.62
CA ILE A 6 8.31 3.82 -7.50
C ILE A 6 7.43 2.64 -7.92
N THR A 7 6.88 2.63 -9.14
CA THR A 7 6.05 1.51 -9.58
C THR A 7 6.89 0.25 -9.78
N ALA A 8 8.10 0.40 -10.34
CA ALA A 8 9.06 -0.68 -10.48
C ALA A 8 9.44 -1.23 -9.10
N TYR A 9 9.73 -0.33 -8.14
CA TYR A 9 10.00 -0.72 -6.75
C TYR A 9 8.85 -1.54 -6.15
N ILE A 10 7.60 -1.11 -6.34
CA ILE A 10 6.43 -1.82 -5.81
C ILE A 10 6.31 -3.23 -6.40
N HIS A 11 6.34 -3.38 -7.73
CA HIS A 11 6.26 -4.70 -8.35
C HIS A 11 7.43 -5.61 -7.96
N GLN A 12 8.64 -5.06 -7.88
CA GLN A 12 9.81 -5.82 -7.48
C GLN A 12 9.77 -6.24 -6.02
N THR A 13 9.16 -5.46 -5.14
CA THR A 13 9.15 -5.71 -3.69
C THR A 13 7.98 -6.59 -3.26
N PHE A 14 6.78 -6.29 -3.74
CA PHE A 14 5.55 -6.95 -3.33
C PHE A 14 5.03 -7.98 -4.34
N GLY A 15 5.72 -8.14 -5.47
CA GLY A 15 5.27 -8.98 -6.57
C GLY A 15 4.27 -8.29 -7.50
N GLN A 16 4.05 -8.90 -8.67
CA GLN A 16 3.24 -8.30 -9.73
C GLN A 16 1.77 -8.12 -9.32
N GLN A 17 1.17 -9.13 -8.70
CA GLN A 17 -0.25 -9.13 -8.35
C GLN A 17 -0.60 -8.08 -7.29
N PHE A 18 0.05 -8.14 -6.12
CA PHE A 18 -0.17 -7.16 -5.08
C PHE A 18 0.25 -5.75 -5.52
N GLY A 19 1.38 -5.64 -6.24
CA GLY A 19 1.82 -4.35 -6.75
C GLY A 19 0.82 -3.72 -7.74
N SER A 20 0.17 -4.53 -8.58
CA SER A 20 -0.90 -4.06 -9.47
C SER A 20 -2.14 -3.60 -8.68
N LEU A 21 -2.47 -4.26 -7.56
CA LEU A 21 -3.54 -3.82 -6.65
C LEU A 21 -3.24 -2.44 -6.06
N ILE A 22 -2.02 -2.24 -5.55
CA ILE A 22 -1.59 -0.96 -4.96
C ILE A 22 -1.63 0.17 -5.99
N LEU A 23 -1.25 -0.13 -7.24
CA LEU A 23 -1.15 0.85 -8.33
C LEU A 23 -2.45 0.98 -9.15
N ALA A 24 -3.54 0.34 -8.73
CA ALA A 24 -4.81 0.40 -9.45
C ALA A 24 -5.32 1.85 -9.56
N GLY A 25 -5.64 2.29 -10.78
CA GLY A 25 -6.03 3.66 -11.09
C GLY A 25 -4.86 4.61 -11.35
N TYR A 26 -3.61 4.12 -11.42
CA TYR A 26 -2.44 4.95 -11.73
C TYR A 26 -2.39 5.33 -13.23
N GLY A 27 -2.09 6.59 -13.52
CA GLY A 27 -1.95 7.09 -14.89
C GLY A 27 -3.29 7.41 -15.56
N LEU A 28 -3.42 7.01 -16.84
CA LEU A 28 -4.61 7.31 -17.67
C LEU A 28 -5.71 6.25 -17.57
N GLU A 29 -5.64 5.34 -16.58
CA GLU A 29 -6.72 4.39 -16.35
C GLU A 29 -8.02 5.16 -16.07
N PRO A 30 -9.07 4.98 -16.90
CA PRO A 30 -10.35 5.62 -16.64
C PRO A 30 -10.85 5.13 -15.28
N GLY A 31 -11.32 6.04 -14.44
CA GLY A 31 -11.70 5.76 -13.05
C GLY A 31 -12.78 4.68 -12.83
N LYS A 32 -13.25 4.03 -13.90
CA LYS A 32 -14.29 2.98 -13.92
C LYS A 32 -13.82 1.61 -14.47
N GLN A 33 -12.56 1.42 -14.87
CA GLN A 33 -12.11 0.07 -15.25
C GLN A 33 -11.98 -0.81 -14.00
N ASP A 34 -12.46 -2.06 -14.12
CA ASP A 34 -12.62 -3.04 -13.04
C ASP A 34 -11.36 -3.11 -12.16
N ARG A 35 -11.44 -2.51 -10.97
CA ARG A 35 -10.39 -2.57 -9.94
C ARG A 35 -10.47 -3.88 -9.17
N LYS A 36 -10.58 -4.96 -9.94
CA LYS A 36 -10.72 -6.33 -9.49
C LYS A 36 -9.42 -7.04 -9.74
N LEU A 37 -8.85 -7.59 -8.69
CA LEU A 37 -7.75 -8.53 -8.77
C LEU A 37 -8.31 -9.94 -8.61
N GLN A 38 -8.11 -10.77 -9.62
CA GLN A 38 -8.39 -12.20 -9.53
C GLN A 38 -7.10 -12.95 -9.21
N LEU A 39 -7.17 -13.83 -8.22
CA LEU A 39 -6.05 -14.63 -7.75
C LEU A 39 -6.49 -16.09 -7.66
N THR A 40 -5.62 -17.00 -8.03
CA THR A 40 -5.83 -18.42 -7.80
C THR A 40 -4.83 -18.89 -6.76
N GLU A 41 -5.31 -19.33 -5.61
CA GLU A 41 -4.52 -19.99 -4.57
C GLU A 41 -4.69 -21.51 -4.68
N VAL A 42 -3.67 -22.26 -4.27
CA VAL A 42 -3.74 -23.72 -4.16
C VAL A 42 -3.50 -24.09 -2.71
N GLU A 43 -4.56 -24.48 -2.01
CA GLU A 43 -4.52 -24.90 -0.62
C GLU A 43 -4.86 -26.39 -0.55
N GLU A 44 -3.96 -27.20 0.03
CA GLU A 44 -4.12 -28.66 0.16
C GLU A 44 -4.51 -29.40 -1.16
N GLY A 45 -4.06 -28.86 -2.30
CA GLY A 45 -4.36 -29.41 -3.63
C GLY A 45 -5.70 -28.94 -4.23
N VAL A 46 -6.46 -28.12 -3.51
CA VAL A 46 -7.68 -27.46 -3.99
C VAL A 46 -7.32 -26.09 -4.56
N LYS A 47 -7.81 -25.78 -5.76
CA LYS A 47 -7.69 -24.44 -6.36
C LYS A 47 -8.84 -23.56 -5.88
N ILE A 48 -8.51 -22.42 -5.29
CA ILE A 48 -9.47 -21.41 -4.85
C ILE A 48 -9.24 -20.14 -5.67
N ASP A 49 -10.26 -19.76 -6.43
CA ASP A 49 -10.24 -18.53 -7.22
C ASP A 49 -10.85 -17.38 -6.38
N TRP A 50 -9.98 -16.51 -5.88
CA TRP A 50 -10.33 -15.31 -5.12
C TRP A 50 -10.51 -14.11 -6.04
N VAL A 51 -11.44 -13.24 -5.68
CA VAL A 51 -11.59 -11.90 -6.25
C VAL A 51 -11.46 -10.89 -5.13
N ILE A 52 -10.59 -9.90 -5.33
CA ILE A 52 -10.48 -8.71 -4.48
C ILE A 52 -10.89 -7.49 -5.30
N GLU A 53 -11.88 -6.74 -4.86
CA GLU A 53 -12.32 -5.49 -5.49
C GLU A 53 -12.08 -4.30 -4.59
N LEU A 54 -11.59 -3.21 -5.17
CA LEU A 54 -11.53 -1.91 -4.49
C LEU A 54 -12.93 -1.27 -4.50
N VAL A 55 -13.48 -1.03 -3.32
CA VAL A 55 -14.82 -0.47 -3.11
C VAL A 55 -14.72 0.86 -2.35
N GLY A 56 -15.45 1.88 -2.82
CA GLY A 56 -15.49 3.19 -2.18
C GLY A 56 -16.10 4.27 -3.08
N ASP A 57 -16.53 5.36 -2.47
CA ASP A 57 -17.19 6.47 -3.17
C ASP A 57 -16.22 7.29 -4.04
N ASP A 58 -14.99 7.50 -3.56
CA ASP A 58 -13.93 8.26 -4.26
C ASP A 58 -12.66 7.41 -4.34
N LEU A 59 -12.57 6.60 -5.39
CA LEU A 59 -11.48 5.65 -5.57
C LEU A 59 -10.20 6.37 -6.03
N PRO A 60 -9.05 6.21 -5.33
CA PRO A 60 -7.79 6.89 -5.68
C PRO A 60 -7.39 6.68 -7.14
N CYS A 61 -7.06 7.74 -7.88
CA CYS A 61 -6.73 7.66 -9.29
C CYS A 61 -5.62 8.64 -9.68
N GLN A 62 -5.19 8.61 -10.94
CA GLN A 62 -4.10 9.42 -11.48
C GLN A 62 -2.83 9.19 -10.67
N ASP A 63 -2.31 10.20 -9.99
CA ASP A 63 -1.07 10.09 -9.22
C ASP A 63 -1.29 9.65 -7.77
N ALA A 64 -2.54 9.55 -7.28
CA ALA A 64 -2.83 9.16 -5.91
C ALA A 64 -2.24 7.79 -5.51
N PRO A 65 -2.25 6.75 -6.37
CA PRO A 65 -1.61 5.47 -6.05
C PRO A 65 -0.10 5.54 -5.78
N LEU A 66 0.59 6.55 -6.31
CA LEU A 66 1.99 6.75 -5.99
C LEU A 66 2.19 7.13 -4.52
N VAL A 67 1.23 7.82 -3.89
CA VAL A 67 1.29 8.19 -2.47
C VAL A 67 1.25 6.95 -1.59
N LEU A 68 0.34 5.99 -1.87
CA LEU A 68 0.30 4.72 -1.15
C LEU A 68 1.59 3.91 -1.36
N ALA A 69 2.10 3.87 -2.60
CA ALA A 69 3.37 3.23 -2.90
C ALA A 69 4.54 3.84 -2.10
N ALA A 70 4.56 5.16 -1.94
CA ALA A 70 5.56 5.88 -1.16
C ALA A 70 5.46 5.59 0.34
N LEU A 71 4.25 5.54 0.89
CA LEU A 71 4.04 5.12 2.28
C LEU A 71 4.55 3.69 2.54
N LEU A 72 4.23 2.74 1.65
CA LEU A 72 4.71 1.36 1.77
C LEU A 72 6.24 1.27 1.68
N LYS A 73 6.85 2.06 0.79
CA LYS A 73 8.31 2.14 0.71
C LYS A 73 8.91 2.71 1.99
N LEU A 74 8.37 3.80 2.52
CA LEU A 74 8.81 4.39 3.79
C LEU A 74 8.69 3.38 4.94
N LEU A 75 7.57 2.68 5.03
CA LEU A 75 7.33 1.62 6.03
C LEU A 75 8.45 0.56 6.01
N LEU A 76 8.84 0.09 4.83
CA LEU A 76 9.90 -0.91 4.68
C LEU A 76 11.31 -0.36 4.90
N CYS A 77 11.51 0.95 4.77
CA CYS A 77 12.78 1.59 5.06
C CYS A 77 12.99 1.88 6.56
N GLN A 78 11.97 1.72 7.40
CA GLN A 78 12.10 1.89 8.84
C GLN A 78 13.04 0.82 9.45
N PRO A 79 13.84 1.16 10.49
CA PRO A 79 14.68 0.18 11.18
C PRO A 79 13.89 -0.99 11.76
N SER A 80 12.64 -0.73 12.16
CA SER A 80 11.69 -1.73 12.62
C SER A 80 10.32 -1.47 12.00
N ILE A 81 9.71 -2.52 11.44
CA ILE A 81 8.37 -2.45 10.88
C ILE A 81 7.36 -2.41 12.04
N SER A 82 6.51 -1.38 12.06
CA SER A 82 5.42 -1.21 13.02
C SER A 82 4.10 -1.03 12.28
N HIS A 83 2.98 -1.18 13.00
CA HIS A 83 1.66 -0.88 12.45
C HIS A 83 1.44 0.62 12.28
N ASN A 84 2.17 1.45 13.02
CA ASN A 84 2.15 2.89 12.89
C ASN A 84 3.42 3.36 12.16
N LEU A 85 3.23 4.11 11.08
CA LEU A 85 4.29 4.81 10.35
C LEU A 85 4.18 6.30 10.61
N GLU A 86 5.15 6.86 11.31
CA GLU A 86 5.36 8.31 11.41
C GLU A 86 6.23 8.81 10.25
N PHE A 87 5.86 9.94 9.66
CA PHE A 87 6.59 10.55 8.54
C PHE A 87 6.37 12.06 8.45
N GLU A 88 7.24 12.75 7.72
CA GLU A 88 7.01 14.12 7.27
C GLU A 88 6.49 14.13 5.83
N VAL A 89 5.50 14.98 5.52
CA VAL A 89 4.98 15.11 4.14
C VAL A 89 6.10 15.48 3.15
N LYS A 90 7.12 16.22 3.60
CA LYS A 90 8.29 16.56 2.76
C LYS A 90 9.04 15.31 2.29
N GLU A 91 9.12 14.26 3.10
CA GLU A 91 9.77 13.00 2.74
C GLU A 91 8.99 12.29 1.62
N LEU A 92 7.66 12.27 1.71
CA LEU A 92 6.80 11.76 0.65
C LEU A 92 6.96 12.54 -0.65
N LEU A 93 6.88 13.88 -0.60
CA LEU A 93 7.05 14.72 -1.79
C LEU A 93 8.41 14.50 -2.47
N THR A 94 9.46 14.37 -1.67
CA THR A 94 10.81 14.04 -2.17
C THR A 94 10.81 12.70 -2.90
N MET A 95 10.18 11.67 -2.32
CA MET A 95 10.11 10.34 -2.92
C MET A 95 9.28 10.28 -4.21
N LEU A 96 8.29 11.17 -4.32
CA LEU A 96 7.41 11.31 -5.48
C LEU A 96 7.98 12.25 -6.56
N HIS A 97 9.14 12.87 -6.30
CA HIS A 97 9.70 13.94 -7.12
C HIS A 97 8.71 15.10 -7.35
N TRP A 98 7.90 15.41 -6.34
CA TRP A 98 6.96 16.54 -6.38
C TRP A 98 7.58 17.76 -5.73
N PRO A 99 7.27 18.97 -6.22
CA PRO A 99 7.72 20.19 -5.56
C PRO A 99 7.10 20.30 -4.16
N ASP A 100 7.84 20.91 -3.24
CA ASP A 100 7.40 21.13 -1.87
C ASP A 100 6.46 22.34 -1.77
N GLU A 101 5.29 22.22 -2.41
CA GLU A 101 4.27 23.25 -2.54
C GLU A 101 2.99 22.89 -1.76
N GLN A 102 2.21 23.90 -1.37
CA GLN A 102 1.02 23.71 -0.54
C GLN A 102 -0.05 22.84 -1.22
N ASP A 103 -0.23 22.99 -2.53
CA ASP A 103 -1.18 22.18 -3.31
C ASP A 103 -0.78 20.69 -3.33
N LYS A 104 0.52 20.39 -3.48
CA LYS A 104 1.06 19.03 -3.47
C LYS A 104 0.98 18.39 -2.09
N ARG A 105 1.22 19.16 -1.03
CA ARG A 105 0.96 18.73 0.35
C ARG A 105 -0.51 18.34 0.54
N GLN A 106 -1.44 19.17 0.06
CA GLN A 106 -2.88 18.87 0.13
C GLN A 106 -3.27 17.66 -0.71
N GLN A 107 -2.67 17.45 -1.88
CA GLN A 107 -2.88 16.26 -2.72
C GLN A 107 -2.45 14.98 -1.99
N VAL A 108 -1.29 15.00 -1.31
CA VAL A 108 -0.85 13.88 -0.46
C VAL A 108 -1.86 13.61 0.65
N GLU A 109 -2.26 14.63 1.42
CA GLU A 109 -3.22 14.44 2.51
C GLU A 109 -4.55 13.88 2.00
N LYS A 110 -5.06 14.39 0.88
CA LYS A 110 -6.30 13.90 0.27
C LYS A 110 -6.16 12.44 -0.14
N ALA A 111 -5.07 12.07 -0.81
CA ALA A 111 -4.84 10.69 -1.22
C ALA A 111 -4.81 9.73 -0.02
N ILE A 112 -4.12 10.09 1.06
CA ILE A 112 -4.07 9.27 2.28
C ILE A 112 -5.46 9.09 2.89
N ILE A 113 -6.24 10.18 3.00
CA ILE A 113 -7.61 10.12 3.53
C ILE A 113 -8.49 9.20 2.66
N SER A 114 -8.37 9.28 1.33
CA SER A 114 -9.09 8.39 0.42
C SER A 114 -8.69 6.92 0.65
N TYR A 115 -7.41 6.62 0.87
CA TYR A 115 -6.96 5.26 1.15
C TYR A 115 -7.38 4.72 2.53
N VAL A 116 -7.47 5.56 3.56
CA VAL A 116 -8.03 5.16 4.86
C VAL A 116 -9.52 4.81 4.75
N ARG A 117 -10.25 5.47 3.85
CA ARG A 117 -11.67 5.20 3.58
C ARG A 117 -11.89 4.07 2.58
N LEU A 118 -10.85 3.62 1.90
CA LEU A 118 -10.94 2.60 0.86
C LEU A 118 -11.19 1.23 1.48
N LEU A 119 -12.20 0.55 0.96
CA LEU A 119 -12.53 -0.83 1.29
C LEU A 119 -12.02 -1.76 0.20
N TYR A 120 -11.70 -2.99 0.61
CA TYR A 120 -11.36 -4.08 -0.28
C TYR A 120 -12.31 -5.24 0.01
N ASP A 121 -13.23 -5.50 -0.90
CA ASP A 121 -14.15 -6.62 -0.79
C ASP A 121 -13.47 -7.85 -1.37
N LYS A 122 -13.46 -8.94 -0.59
CA LYS A 122 -12.97 -10.26 -1.01
C LYS A 122 -14.13 -11.22 -1.10
N TRP A 123 -14.16 -12.03 -2.15
CA TRP A 123 -15.05 -13.19 -2.27
C TRP A 123 -14.46 -14.27 -3.16
N VAL A 124 -15.03 -15.48 -3.09
CA VAL A 124 -14.70 -16.60 -3.98
C VAL A 124 -15.49 -16.48 -5.29
N ASP A 125 -14.84 -16.69 -6.45
CA ASP A 125 -15.55 -16.84 -7.72
C ASP A 125 -16.32 -18.18 -7.76
N ALA A 126 -17.63 -18.09 -7.49
CA ALA A 126 -18.54 -19.22 -7.41
C ALA A 126 -18.67 -20.02 -8.72
N ARG A 127 -18.16 -19.53 -9.87
CA ARG A 127 -18.18 -20.29 -11.12
C ARG A 127 -17.38 -21.60 -11.06
N ARG A 128 -16.48 -21.76 -10.07
CA ARG A 128 -15.58 -22.91 -9.95
C ARG A 128 -15.47 -23.52 -8.55
N SER A 129 -16.06 -22.92 -7.51
CA SER A 129 -15.86 -23.35 -6.12
C SER A 129 -17.18 -23.49 -5.34
N VAL A 130 -17.20 -24.44 -4.41
CA VAL A 130 -18.33 -24.73 -3.49
C VAL A 130 -18.23 -23.91 -2.20
N ILE A 131 -17.12 -23.18 -1.99
CA ILE A 131 -16.85 -22.41 -0.78
C ILE A 131 -17.41 -21.00 -0.93
N THR A 132 -18.21 -20.57 0.04
CA THR A 132 -18.65 -19.17 0.20
C THR A 132 -17.86 -18.53 1.33
N GLU A 133 -16.74 -17.89 0.98
CA GLU A 133 -15.95 -17.09 1.92
C GLU A 133 -15.85 -15.66 1.37
N GLY A 134 -16.04 -14.67 2.23
CA GLY A 134 -15.95 -13.27 1.85
C GLY A 134 -15.85 -12.33 3.05
N GLY A 135 -15.41 -11.10 2.80
CA GLY A 135 -15.22 -10.09 3.84
C GLY A 135 -14.75 -8.75 3.27
N CYS A 136 -14.87 -7.71 4.10
CA CYS A 136 -14.43 -6.36 3.78
C CYS A 136 -13.16 -6.05 4.57
N TYR A 137 -12.14 -5.52 3.91
CA TYR A 137 -10.83 -5.27 4.49
C TYR A 137 -10.35 -3.84 4.23
N HIS A 138 -9.48 -3.35 5.11
CA HIS A 138 -8.75 -2.10 4.93
C HIS A 138 -7.26 -2.38 4.88
N LEU A 139 -6.52 -1.64 4.06
CA LEU A 139 -5.06 -1.65 4.11
C LEU A 139 -4.52 -0.59 5.09
N LEU A 140 -5.07 0.62 5.01
CA LEU A 140 -4.84 1.69 5.98
C LEU A 140 -6.05 1.81 6.90
N VAL A 141 -5.83 1.78 8.20
CA VAL A 141 -6.90 1.79 9.22
C VAL A 141 -7.01 3.14 9.94
N GLY A 142 -6.00 4.00 9.82
CA GLY A 142 -5.98 5.29 10.51
C GLY A 142 -5.01 6.30 9.90
N TYR A 143 -5.29 7.59 10.11
CA TYR A 143 -4.42 8.70 9.73
C TYR A 143 -4.55 9.86 10.73
N PHE A 144 -3.42 10.28 11.30
CA PHE A 144 -3.33 11.27 12.36
C PHE A 144 -2.32 12.37 12.00
N ARG A 145 -2.56 13.58 12.52
CA ARG A 145 -1.70 14.75 12.35
C ARG A 145 -1.32 15.30 13.72
N GLU A 146 -0.04 15.30 14.04
CA GLU A 146 0.48 15.78 15.30
C GLU A 146 1.46 16.93 15.11
N THR A 147 1.53 17.83 16.09
CA THR A 147 2.58 18.85 16.14
C THR A 147 3.51 18.52 17.30
N LYS A 148 4.72 18.05 16.99
CA LYS A 148 5.74 17.71 17.98
C LYS A 148 6.71 18.90 18.15
N LEU A 149 7.22 19.08 19.38
CA LEU A 149 8.33 20.01 19.64
C LEU A 149 9.63 19.29 19.27
N GLY A 150 10.31 19.75 18.22
CA GLY A 150 11.61 19.23 17.82
C GLY A 150 12.73 19.64 18.78
N THR A 151 13.89 19.00 18.65
CA THR A 151 15.09 19.14 19.50
C THR A 151 15.74 20.54 19.53
N GLY A 152 15.12 21.54 18.90
CA GLY A 152 15.53 22.95 18.94
C GLY A 152 14.37 23.91 19.22
N GLY A 153 13.28 23.44 19.85
CA GLY A 153 12.10 24.25 20.16
C GLY A 153 11.22 24.59 18.95
N LYS A 154 11.62 24.17 17.74
CA LYS A 154 10.80 24.31 16.53
C LYS A 154 9.68 23.28 16.53
N ARG A 155 8.45 23.75 16.29
CA ARG A 155 7.30 22.86 16.06
C ARG A 155 7.47 22.18 14.71
N VAL A 156 7.50 20.86 14.71
CA VAL A 156 7.49 20.02 13.50
C VAL A 156 6.12 19.38 13.39
N ARG A 157 5.51 19.44 12.21
CA ARG A 157 4.25 18.72 11.93
C ARG A 157 4.59 17.32 11.46
N THR A 158 4.27 16.34 12.29
CA THR A 158 4.47 14.91 12.00
C THR A 158 3.12 14.30 11.65
N HIS A 159 3.13 13.41 10.67
CA HIS A 159 1.96 12.68 10.23
C HIS A 159 2.15 11.22 10.61
N SER A 160 1.06 10.53 10.93
CA SER A 160 1.08 9.13 11.29
C SER A 160 -0.01 8.41 10.50
N VAL A 161 0.32 7.27 9.90
CA VAL A 161 -0.64 6.38 9.27
C VAL A 161 -0.58 5.01 9.93
N GLU A 162 -1.73 4.38 10.12
CA GLU A 162 -1.84 3.04 10.67
C GLU A 162 -2.21 2.04 9.57
N PHE A 163 -1.47 0.93 9.54
CA PHE A 163 -1.69 -0.19 8.63
C PHE A 163 -2.42 -1.33 9.34
N ASP A 164 -3.14 -2.14 8.56
CA ASP A 164 -3.75 -3.36 9.07
C ASP A 164 -2.73 -4.27 9.77
N THR A 165 -3.12 -4.82 10.92
CA THR A 165 -2.22 -5.58 11.78
C THR A 165 -1.80 -6.92 11.17
N SER A 166 -2.69 -7.56 10.39
CA SER A 166 -2.41 -8.82 9.71
C SER A 166 -1.39 -8.60 8.59
N PHE A 167 -1.55 -7.51 7.83
CA PHE A 167 -0.57 -7.09 6.83
C PHE A 167 0.82 -6.87 7.42
N ILE A 168 0.90 -6.15 8.53
CA ILE A 168 2.16 -5.88 9.23
C ILE A 168 2.80 -7.15 9.79
N ALA A 169 2.00 -8.07 10.34
CA ALA A 169 2.49 -9.37 10.79
C ALA A 169 3.08 -10.18 9.63
N GLY A 170 2.47 -10.13 8.44
CA GLY A 170 3.01 -10.69 7.21
C GLY A 170 4.37 -10.09 6.85
N LEU A 171 4.47 -8.75 6.79
CA LEU A 171 5.70 -8.07 6.42
C LEU A 171 6.87 -8.40 7.36
N LYS A 172 6.61 -8.48 8.67
CA LYS A 172 7.61 -8.91 9.67
C LYS A 172 8.12 -10.33 9.45
N ARG A 173 7.29 -11.20 8.87
CA ARG A 173 7.64 -12.58 8.48
C ARG A 173 8.24 -12.66 7.07
N GLY A 174 8.45 -11.52 6.40
CA GLY A 174 8.98 -11.48 5.03
C GLY A 174 7.97 -11.97 4.00
N ARG A 175 6.67 -11.80 4.25
CA ARG A 175 5.58 -12.18 3.34
C ARG A 175 4.63 -11.03 3.11
N VAL A 176 3.90 -11.05 2.00
CA VAL A 176 2.83 -10.09 1.73
C VAL A 176 1.52 -10.80 2.02
N TYR A 177 0.90 -10.47 3.16
CA TYR A 177 -0.37 -11.08 3.58
C TYR A 177 -1.44 -9.99 3.66
N PHE A 178 -2.51 -10.09 2.89
CA PHE A 178 -3.56 -9.07 2.85
C PHE A 178 -4.92 -9.69 2.58
N ALA A 179 -5.97 -9.18 3.22
CA ALA A 179 -7.33 -9.72 3.10
C ALA A 179 -7.44 -11.24 3.38
N GLY A 180 -6.58 -11.76 4.27
CA GLY A 180 -6.51 -13.20 4.53
C GLY A 180 -5.91 -14.02 3.38
N ILE A 181 -5.22 -13.40 2.43
CA ILE A 181 -4.58 -14.05 1.28
C ILE A 181 -3.06 -13.85 1.38
N ASP A 182 -2.32 -14.92 1.11
CA ASP A 182 -0.86 -14.89 1.01
C ASP A 182 -0.43 -14.61 -0.43
N PHE A 183 0.06 -13.40 -0.68
CA PHE A 183 0.57 -12.98 -1.99
C PHE A 183 2.01 -13.48 -2.26
N GLY A 184 2.60 -14.21 -1.31
CA GLY A 184 3.93 -14.78 -1.41
C GLY A 184 5.00 -14.03 -0.62
N ALA A 185 6.26 -14.33 -0.95
CA ALA A 185 7.41 -13.77 -0.27
C ALA A 185 7.63 -12.29 -0.61
N LEU A 186 8.06 -11.52 0.38
CA LEU A 186 8.56 -10.18 0.19
C LEU A 186 9.92 -10.25 -0.51
N ASN A 187 9.99 -9.74 -1.73
CA ASN A 187 11.20 -9.72 -2.53
C ASN A 187 12.05 -8.53 -2.11
N GLN A 188 12.93 -8.72 -1.14
CA GLN A 188 13.81 -7.64 -0.68
C GLN A 188 14.84 -7.30 -1.77
N MET A 189 14.63 -6.19 -2.48
CA MET A 189 15.67 -5.61 -3.31
C MET A 189 16.76 -5.00 -2.44
N GLY A 190 17.87 -5.73 -2.28
CA GLY A 190 19.13 -5.15 -1.83
C GLY A 190 19.28 -4.99 -0.32
N LYS A 191 19.35 -6.11 0.41
CA LYS A 191 20.41 -6.20 1.44
C LYS A 191 21.73 -6.15 0.68
N LYS A 192 22.27 -4.94 0.45
CA LYS A 192 23.70 -4.82 0.16
C LYS A 192 24.41 -5.48 1.34
N THR A 193 25.04 -6.60 1.05
CA THR A 193 26.00 -7.26 1.92
C THR A 193 26.99 -6.21 2.43
N ALA A 194 26.84 -5.83 3.69
CA ALA A 194 27.93 -5.22 4.43
C ALA A 194 29.01 -6.31 4.53
N LYS A 195 29.98 -6.29 3.61
CA LYS A 195 31.22 -7.03 3.79
C LYS A 195 31.87 -6.47 5.05
N SER A 196 31.94 -7.28 6.10
CA SER A 196 32.96 -7.14 7.14
C SER A 196 34.31 -6.96 6.46
N ARG A 197 34.98 -5.86 6.78
CA ARG A 197 36.43 -5.77 6.73
C ARG A 197 36.95 -6.00 8.13
#